data_AF-A0A9E3GFB2-F1
#
_entry.id   AF-A0A9E3GFB2-F1
#
_cell.length_a   1.000
_cell.length_b   1.000
_cell.length_c   1.000
_cell.angle_alpha   90.00
_cell.angle_beta   90.00
_cell.angle_gamma   90.00
#
_symmetry.space_group_name_H-M   'P 1'
#
loop_
_entity.id
_entity.type
_entity.pdbx_description
1 polymer ?
#
loop_
_entity_poly.entity_id
_entity_poly.type
_entity_poly.pdbx_seq_one_letter_code
_entity_poly.pdbx_strand_id
1 'polypeptide(L)'
;GRSEIPRRFVVLVAIVTVVVTKTAFGRYDSNHFSVLLGLIVVTVAITPLLGILRRGIEIALAVLFVVYLAGILVVEQRPVAVLQAPVRAVDRVLTLGWPDLATRHIEQSKARQRAHYGVPDRFIKAIGSGTVHVDPDETSVVWAYGLAWRPAPVFQTYSVYTPTLDKLNGDTLASGPQFVLSRRSPTSPATGINDRLGVQENPLYSLALLCNYTRTDAENGWILFSRNGSHCGPLAPLAEVTVHDGDVVNVPAPSAPGMAVLVGIGLKPTVLDRAFMGAVVPLTAFTVVLDGMSYRLISGNAAEPFLVASPASADGTNLEINARTIGIGRTRSLGQGGVAARLRFYEMRVQS
;
A
#
# COMPACT_ATOMS: atom_id res chain seq x y z
N GLY A 1 -41.11 -5.92 35.32
CA GLY A 1 -41.18 -4.85 34.33
C GLY A 1 -40.12 -5.08 33.27
N ARG A 2 -40.46 -5.00 31.98
CA ARG A 2 -39.46 -5.08 30.90
C ARG A 2 -38.57 -3.85 31.00
N SER A 3 -37.26 -4.03 31.20
CA SER A 3 -36.30 -2.93 31.16
C SER A 3 -36.23 -2.40 29.74
N GLU A 4 -36.82 -1.23 29.49
CA GLU A 4 -36.71 -0.58 28.18
C GLU A 4 -35.28 -0.09 28.00
N ILE A 5 -34.65 -0.54 26.91
CA ILE A 5 -33.29 -0.12 26.56
C ILE A 5 -33.34 1.38 26.22
N PRO A 6 -32.54 2.24 26.89
CA PRO A 6 -32.57 3.67 26.62
C PRO A 6 -32.23 3.97 25.15
N ARG A 7 -33.04 4.80 24.48
CA ARG A 7 -32.81 5.19 23.08
C ARG A 7 -31.40 5.74 22.82
N ARG A 8 -30.82 6.43 23.82
CA ARG A 8 -29.43 6.93 23.78
C ARG A 8 -28.38 5.82 23.72
N PHE A 9 -28.62 4.70 24.40
CA PHE A 9 -27.75 3.52 24.38
C PHE A 9 -27.79 2.85 23.00
N VAL A 10 -28.97 2.70 22.40
CA VAL A 10 -29.14 2.15 21.04
C VAL A 10 -28.39 3.00 20.01
N VAL A 11 -28.53 4.33 20.10
CA VAL A 11 -27.81 5.27 19.20
C VAL A 11 -26.30 5.17 19.38
N LEU A 12 -25.80 5.12 20.62
CA LEU A 12 -24.38 4.97 20.90
C LEU A 12 -23.83 3.66 20.33
N VAL A 13 -24.51 2.53 20.57
CA VAL A 13 -24.12 1.21 20.03
C VAL A 13 -24.13 1.23 18.51
N ALA A 14 -25.13 1.85 17.87
CA ALA A 14 -25.18 1.98 16.41
C ALA A 14 -23.99 2.79 15.88
N ILE A 15 -23.67 3.93 16.48
CA ILE A 15 -22.53 4.77 16.08
C ILE A 15 -21.21 4.01 16.27
N VAL A 16 -20.99 3.40 17.43
CA VAL A 16 -19.78 2.62 17.72
C VAL A 16 -19.66 1.44 16.76
N THR A 17 -20.75 0.74 16.46
CA THR A 17 -20.77 -0.35 15.47
C THR A 17 -20.40 0.13 14.09
N VAL A 18 -20.94 1.26 13.64
CA VAL A 18 -20.58 1.85 12.34
C VAL A 18 -19.10 2.23 12.29
N VAL A 19 -18.57 2.87 13.33
CA VAL A 19 -17.16 3.27 13.40
C VAL A 19 -16.25 2.04 13.42
N VAL A 20 -16.51 1.06 14.28
CA VAL A 20 -15.69 -0.15 14.39
C VAL A 20 -15.77 -1.00 13.14
N THR A 21 -16.95 -1.16 12.54
CA THR A 21 -17.13 -1.83 11.25
C THR A 21 -16.30 -1.11 10.18
N LYS A 22 -16.40 0.21 10.09
CA LYS A 22 -15.61 1.01 9.14
C LYS A 22 -14.10 0.84 9.37
N THR A 23 -13.63 0.82 10.62
CA THR A 23 -12.22 0.62 10.95
C THR A 23 -11.75 -0.79 10.60
N ALA A 24 -12.54 -1.81 10.93
CA ALA A 24 -12.22 -3.21 10.68
C ALA A 24 -12.21 -3.58 9.20
N PHE A 25 -13.15 -3.02 8.42
CA PHE A 25 -13.26 -3.31 7.00
C PHE A 25 -12.50 -2.32 6.11
N GLY A 26 -12.25 -1.10 6.58
CA GLY A 26 -11.44 -0.11 5.85
C GLY A 26 -10.00 -0.57 5.61
N ARG A 27 -9.47 -1.42 6.50
CA ARG A 27 -8.22 -2.15 6.33
C ARG A 27 -8.40 -3.55 6.91
N TYR A 28 -8.87 -4.50 6.11
CA TYR A 28 -9.05 -5.88 6.54
C TYR A 28 -7.68 -6.53 6.76
N ASP A 29 -7.18 -6.49 7.99
CA ASP A 29 -6.05 -7.27 8.49
C ASP A 29 -6.38 -7.86 9.88
N SER A 30 -5.54 -8.77 10.35
CA SER A 30 -5.73 -9.50 11.61
C SER A 30 -5.94 -8.57 12.81
N ASN A 31 -5.26 -7.42 12.82
CA ASN A 31 -5.32 -6.45 13.90
C ASN A 31 -6.58 -5.60 13.84
N HIS A 32 -7.04 -5.18 12.68
CA HIS A 32 -8.28 -4.39 12.56
C HIS A 32 -9.53 -5.27 12.76
N PHE A 33 -9.48 -6.56 12.38
CA PHE A 33 -10.54 -7.52 12.67
C PHE A 33 -10.70 -7.79 14.18
N SER A 34 -9.59 -7.74 14.94
CA SER A 34 -9.59 -7.87 16.41
C SER A 34 -10.52 -6.86 17.11
N VAL A 35 -10.57 -5.64 16.58
CA VAL A 35 -11.38 -4.54 17.11
C VAL A 35 -12.88 -4.83 16.92
N LEU A 36 -13.26 -5.40 15.77
CA LEU A 36 -14.64 -5.82 15.51
C LEU A 36 -15.06 -6.98 16.41
N LEU A 37 -14.21 -7.99 16.56
CA LEU A 37 -14.47 -9.12 17.45
C LEU A 37 -14.63 -8.66 18.91
N GLY A 38 -13.78 -7.76 19.38
CA GLY A 38 -13.89 -7.16 20.71
C GLY A 38 -15.21 -6.42 20.92
N LEU A 39 -15.67 -5.66 19.92
CA LEU A 39 -16.98 -5.00 20.00
C LEU A 39 -18.14 -6.00 20.05
N ILE A 40 -18.11 -7.08 19.26
CA ILE A 40 -19.13 -8.13 19.28
C ILE A 40 -19.21 -8.76 20.68
N VAL A 41 -18.06 -9.10 21.28
CA VAL A 41 -17.98 -9.68 22.63
C VAL A 41 -18.57 -8.73 23.67
N VAL A 42 -18.17 -7.46 23.66
CA VAL A 42 -18.70 -6.44 24.59
C VAL A 42 -20.20 -6.23 24.40
N THR A 43 -20.68 -6.20 23.16
CA THR A 43 -22.10 -5.98 22.85
C THR A 43 -22.95 -7.17 23.30
N VAL A 44 -22.48 -8.41 23.11
CA VAL A 44 -23.17 -9.62 23.59
C VAL A 44 -23.15 -9.69 25.12
N ALA A 45 -22.03 -9.32 25.76
CA ALA A 45 -21.93 -9.33 27.23
C ALA A 45 -22.85 -8.30 27.91
N ILE A 46 -23.13 -7.17 27.25
CA ILE A 46 -23.91 -6.05 27.81
C ILE A 46 -25.39 -6.12 27.41
N THR A 47 -25.74 -6.71 26.26
CA THR A 47 -27.13 -6.73 25.75
C THR A 47 -27.92 -7.92 26.31
N PRO A 48 -29.03 -7.72 27.03
CA PRO A 48 -29.79 -8.79 27.67
C PRO A 48 -30.71 -9.49 26.65
N LEU A 49 -30.15 -10.31 25.77
CA LEU A 49 -30.90 -11.17 24.85
C LEU A 49 -30.76 -12.64 25.28
N LEU A 50 -31.85 -13.17 25.85
CA LEU A 50 -32.14 -14.60 26.12
C LEU A 50 -31.43 -15.24 27.34
N GLY A 51 -32.04 -15.09 28.52
CA GLY A 51 -31.48 -15.39 29.85
C GLY A 51 -31.15 -16.85 30.23
N ILE A 52 -31.24 -17.84 29.34
CA ILE A 52 -30.92 -19.26 29.66
C ILE A 52 -29.73 -19.79 28.83
N LEU A 53 -29.57 -19.36 27.58
CA LEU A 53 -28.34 -19.61 26.79
C LEU A 53 -27.16 -18.71 27.21
N ARG A 54 -27.46 -17.71 28.05
CA ARG A 54 -26.60 -16.60 28.45
C ARG A 54 -25.29 -17.00 29.12
N ARG A 55 -25.30 -17.87 30.14
CA ARG A 55 -24.05 -18.23 30.85
C ARG A 55 -23.07 -19.01 29.97
N GLY A 56 -23.59 -19.94 29.16
CA GLY A 56 -22.75 -20.74 28.27
C GLY A 56 -22.12 -19.90 27.16
N ILE A 57 -22.90 -19.00 26.56
CA ILE A 57 -22.44 -18.11 25.48
C ILE A 57 -21.51 -17.01 26.03
N GLU A 58 -21.82 -16.40 27.19
CA GLU A 58 -20.95 -15.41 27.83
C GLU A 58 -19.60 -16.01 28.20
N ILE A 59 -19.58 -17.22 28.79
CA ILE A 59 -18.33 -17.93 29.11
C ILE A 59 -17.60 -18.32 27.83
N ALA A 60 -18.29 -18.86 26.82
CA ALA A 60 -17.67 -19.25 25.57
C ALA A 60 -17.06 -18.04 24.84
N LEU A 61 -17.75 -16.91 24.78
CA LEU A 61 -17.25 -15.68 24.16
C LEU A 61 -16.15 -15.02 24.98
N ALA A 62 -16.25 -15.03 26.32
CA ALA A 62 -15.18 -14.55 27.20
C ALA A 62 -13.93 -15.41 27.07
N VAL A 63 -14.08 -16.74 27.00
CA VAL A 63 -12.97 -17.67 26.75
C VAL A 63 -12.41 -17.47 25.36
N LEU A 64 -13.25 -17.32 24.32
CA LEU A 64 -12.77 -17.05 22.96
C LEU A 64 -12.01 -15.72 22.89
N PHE A 65 -12.51 -14.69 23.57
CA PHE A 65 -11.87 -13.37 23.66
C PHE A 65 -10.58 -13.42 24.46
N VAL A 66 -10.53 -14.16 25.58
CA VAL A 66 -9.31 -14.34 26.39
C VAL A 66 -8.29 -15.18 25.63
N VAL A 67 -8.68 -16.27 24.97
CA VAL A 67 -7.80 -17.11 24.14
C VAL A 67 -7.29 -16.30 22.95
N TYR A 68 -8.12 -15.47 22.34
CA TYR A 68 -7.73 -14.60 21.24
C TYR A 68 -6.82 -13.45 21.69
N LEU A 69 -7.12 -12.77 22.79
CA LEU A 69 -6.25 -11.75 23.41
C LEU A 69 -4.92 -12.34 23.88
N ALA A 70 -4.95 -13.52 24.52
CA ALA A 70 -3.76 -14.27 24.87
C ALA A 70 -2.99 -14.68 23.62
N GLY A 71 -3.68 -15.06 22.54
CA GLY A 71 -3.11 -15.30 21.22
C GLY A 71 -2.40 -14.07 20.65
N ILE A 72 -3.02 -12.88 20.67
CA ILE A 72 -2.38 -11.61 20.25
C ILE A 72 -1.20 -11.28 21.16
N LEU A 73 -1.33 -11.46 22.48
CA LEU A 73 -0.24 -11.22 23.43
C LEU A 73 0.93 -12.18 23.23
N VAL A 74 0.69 -13.44 22.87
CA VAL A 74 1.74 -14.45 22.64
C VAL A 74 2.35 -14.31 21.26
N VAL A 75 1.56 -14.00 20.24
CA VAL A 75 1.97 -14.00 18.82
C VAL A 75 2.50 -12.64 18.36
N GLU A 76 1.89 -11.53 18.77
CA GLU A 76 2.30 -10.19 18.32
C GLU A 76 3.11 -9.40 19.35
N GLN A 77 2.73 -9.45 20.63
CA GLN A 77 3.39 -8.70 21.70
C GLN A 77 4.41 -9.58 22.43
N ARG A 78 5.58 -9.81 21.82
CA ARG A 78 6.68 -10.61 22.40
C ARG A 78 6.69 -10.50 23.94
N PRO A 79 6.46 -11.57 24.75
CA PRO A 79 6.26 -11.49 26.20
C PRO A 79 7.40 -10.78 26.96
N VAL A 80 8.58 -10.77 26.36
CA VAL A 80 9.75 -9.96 26.76
C VAL A 80 9.43 -8.46 26.87
N ALA A 81 8.61 -7.89 25.97
CA ALA A 81 8.24 -6.49 25.96
C ALA A 81 7.37 -6.10 27.17
N VAL A 82 6.49 -6.99 27.62
CA VAL A 82 5.66 -6.80 28.83
C VAL A 82 6.54 -6.85 30.08
N LEU A 83 7.45 -7.81 30.16
CA LEU A 83 8.40 -7.93 31.27
C LEU A 83 9.38 -6.75 31.33
N GLN A 84 9.71 -6.15 30.18
CA GLN A 84 10.57 -4.98 30.09
C GLN A 84 9.84 -3.64 30.28
N ALA A 85 8.51 -3.63 30.39
CA ALA A 85 7.73 -2.38 30.43
C ALA A 85 8.13 -1.43 31.57
N PRO A 86 8.38 -1.89 32.83
CA PRO A 86 8.82 -1.01 33.91
C PRO A 86 10.20 -0.39 33.63
N VAL A 87 11.15 -1.17 33.12
CA VAL A 87 12.50 -0.70 32.77
C VAL A 87 12.42 0.34 31.66
N ARG A 88 11.61 0.09 30.62
CA ARG A 88 11.38 1.06 29.53
C ARG A 88 10.71 2.35 30.00
N ALA A 89 9.87 2.29 31.04
CA ALA A 89 9.25 3.48 31.61
C ALA A 89 10.28 4.36 32.33
N VAL A 90 11.17 3.76 33.13
CA VAL A 90 12.29 4.46 33.77
C VAL A 90 13.23 5.05 32.72
N ASP A 91 13.62 4.27 31.72
CA ASP A 91 14.48 4.75 30.62
C ASP A 91 13.86 5.96 29.91
N ARG A 92 12.56 5.96 29.63
CA ARG A 92 11.88 7.11 28.99
C ARG A 92 11.95 8.37 29.84
N VAL A 93 11.73 8.26 31.15
CA VAL A 93 11.82 9.40 32.08
C VAL A 93 13.24 9.94 32.13
N LEU A 94 14.25 9.06 32.22
CA LEU A 94 15.67 9.46 32.21
C LEU A 94 16.08 10.07 30.86
N THR A 95 15.59 9.53 29.76
CA THR A 95 15.85 10.06 28.41
C THR A 95 15.27 11.46 28.24
N LEU A 96 14.09 11.75 28.79
CA LEU A 96 13.48 13.08 28.76
C LEU A 96 14.17 14.08 29.71
N GLY A 97 14.70 13.59 30.84
CA GLY A 97 15.34 14.42 31.86
C GLY A 97 16.81 14.77 31.59
N TRP A 98 17.50 14.03 30.70
CA TRP A 98 18.92 14.21 30.42
C TRP A 98 19.25 14.23 28.91
N PRO A 99 19.64 15.39 28.35
CA PRO A 99 19.91 15.55 26.91
C PRO A 99 20.96 14.58 26.34
N ASP A 100 22.00 14.23 27.09
CA ASP A 100 23.04 13.30 26.63
C ASP A 100 22.53 11.86 26.52
N LEU A 101 21.62 11.46 27.42
CA LEU A 101 20.95 10.17 27.37
C LEU A 101 19.99 10.11 26.16
N ALA A 102 19.25 11.19 25.90
CA ALA A 102 18.44 11.34 24.70
C ALA A 102 19.26 11.18 23.40
N THR A 103 20.39 11.87 23.32
CA THR A 103 21.27 11.84 22.14
C THR A 103 21.83 10.45 21.90
N ARG A 104 22.31 9.77 22.95
CA ARG A 104 22.80 8.38 22.85
C ARG A 104 21.70 7.41 22.43
N HIS A 105 20.48 7.55 22.98
CA HIS A 105 19.35 6.69 22.62
C HIS A 105 18.93 6.89 21.15
N ILE A 106 18.94 8.14 20.67
CA ILE A 106 18.68 8.47 19.26
C ILE A 106 19.71 7.81 18.36
N GLU A 107 21.00 7.96 18.64
CA GLU A 107 22.06 7.38 17.78
C GLU A 107 22.07 5.85 17.82
N GLN A 108 21.82 5.22 18.96
CA GLN A 108 21.62 3.77 19.04
C GLN A 108 20.41 3.31 18.21
N SER A 109 19.32 4.08 18.22
CA SER A 109 18.13 3.77 17.43
C SER A 109 18.38 3.95 15.93
N LYS A 110 19.08 5.01 15.52
CA LYS A 110 19.55 5.16 14.13
C LYS A 110 20.47 4.01 13.72
N ALA A 111 21.45 3.64 14.56
CA ALA A 111 22.37 2.54 14.26
C ALA A 111 21.63 1.21 14.05
N ARG A 112 20.63 0.91 14.88
CA ARG A 112 19.75 -0.28 14.69
C ARG A 112 18.99 -0.22 13.36
N GLN A 113 18.44 0.94 13.00
CA GLN A 113 17.77 1.11 11.70
C GLN A 113 18.73 0.97 10.53
N ARG A 114 19.93 1.56 10.59
CA ARG A 114 20.97 1.39 9.56
C ARG A 114 21.35 -0.08 9.38
N ALA A 115 21.53 -0.81 10.47
CA ALA A 115 21.81 -2.24 10.44
C ALA A 115 20.64 -3.07 9.88
N HIS A 116 19.39 -2.68 10.16
CA HIS A 116 18.21 -3.34 9.62
C HIS A 116 18.04 -3.11 8.12
N TYR A 117 18.23 -1.87 7.67
CA TYR A 117 18.03 -1.50 6.26
C TYR A 117 19.18 -1.91 5.36
N GLY A 118 20.42 -1.84 5.85
CA GLY A 118 21.60 -2.23 5.08
C GLY A 118 21.75 -1.44 3.77
N VAL A 119 21.36 -0.16 3.73
CA VAL A 119 21.57 0.69 2.55
C VAL A 119 23.09 0.75 2.29
N PRO A 120 23.55 0.44 1.07
CA PRO A 120 24.98 0.47 0.75
C PRO A 120 25.64 1.81 1.08
N ASP A 121 26.80 1.76 1.74
CA ASP A 121 27.58 2.97 2.07
C ASP A 121 27.93 3.80 0.83
N ARG A 122 28.13 3.13 -0.33
CA ARG A 122 28.39 3.83 -1.59
C ARG A 122 27.18 4.64 -2.06
N PHE A 123 25.95 4.22 -1.78
CA PHE A 123 24.74 5.00 -2.10
C PHE A 123 24.67 6.23 -1.21
N ILE A 124 24.92 6.06 0.09
CA ILE A 124 24.94 7.18 1.05
C ILE A 124 26.01 8.22 0.66
N LYS A 125 27.20 7.76 0.27
CA LYS A 125 28.27 8.63 -0.23
C LYS A 125 27.90 9.33 -1.54
N ALA A 126 27.28 8.61 -2.48
CA ALA A 126 26.84 9.17 -3.76
C ALA A 126 25.74 10.22 -3.58
N ILE A 127 24.81 10.01 -2.65
CA ILE A 127 23.77 10.98 -2.28
C ILE A 127 24.42 12.23 -1.66
N GLY A 128 25.35 12.05 -0.71
CA GLY A 128 26.05 13.15 -0.06
C GLY A 128 25.08 14.14 0.59
N SER A 129 25.21 15.44 0.25
CA SER A 129 24.28 16.50 0.67
C SER A 129 23.07 16.65 -0.26
N GLY A 130 22.96 15.82 -1.29
CA GLY A 130 21.89 15.88 -2.27
C GLY A 130 20.53 15.51 -1.70
N THR A 131 19.49 16.09 -2.29
CA THR A 131 18.11 15.83 -1.86
C THR A 131 17.62 14.45 -2.30
N VAL A 132 16.88 13.76 -1.42
CA VAL A 132 16.41 12.40 -1.65
C VAL A 132 14.91 12.24 -1.40
N HIS A 133 14.26 11.41 -2.20
CA HIS A 133 12.99 10.76 -1.89
C HIS A 133 13.22 9.26 -1.67
N VAL A 134 12.47 8.65 -0.75
CA VAL A 134 12.52 7.21 -0.49
C VAL A 134 11.24 6.57 -0.99
N ASP A 135 11.40 5.50 -1.76
CA ASP A 135 10.34 4.78 -2.45
C ASP A 135 10.35 3.29 -2.04
N PRO A 136 9.19 2.62 -1.91
CA PRO A 136 7.84 3.17 -1.91
C PRO A 136 7.37 3.72 -0.54
N ASP A 137 7.88 3.20 0.58
CA ASP A 137 7.34 3.52 1.92
C ASP A 137 8.34 3.51 3.10
N GLU A 138 9.62 3.19 2.89
CA GLU A 138 10.62 3.03 3.96
C GLU A 138 11.23 4.34 4.47
N THR A 139 10.37 5.32 4.76
CA THR A 139 10.78 6.71 5.05
C THR A 139 11.72 6.85 6.24
N SER A 140 11.73 5.90 7.17
CA SER A 140 12.60 5.95 8.35
C SER A 140 14.10 5.85 8.01
N VAL A 141 14.44 5.38 6.80
CA VAL A 141 15.80 5.42 6.23
C VAL A 141 16.35 6.84 6.22
N VAL A 142 15.53 7.83 5.86
CA VAL A 142 15.93 9.24 5.81
C VAL A 142 16.49 9.70 7.15
N TRP A 143 15.77 9.41 8.23
CA TRP A 143 16.18 9.76 9.59
C TRP A 143 17.39 8.96 10.07
N ALA A 144 17.43 7.66 9.75
CA ALA A 144 18.51 6.76 10.17
C ALA A 144 19.87 7.16 9.57
N TYR A 145 19.87 7.63 8.32
CA TYR A 145 21.06 8.04 7.59
C TYR A 145 21.28 9.57 7.54
N GLY A 146 20.35 10.36 8.09
CA GLY A 146 20.46 11.82 8.14
C GLY A 146 20.41 12.48 6.75
N LEU A 147 19.60 11.94 5.84
CA LEU A 147 19.53 12.38 4.45
C LEU A 147 18.72 13.68 4.30
N ALA A 148 19.09 14.53 3.33
CA ALA A 148 18.36 15.74 2.99
C ALA A 148 17.03 15.38 2.30
N TRP A 149 15.94 15.33 3.06
CA TRP A 149 14.67 14.82 2.54
C TRP A 149 13.93 15.84 1.66
N ARG A 150 13.54 15.41 0.47
CA ARG A 150 12.62 16.14 -0.43
C ARG A 150 11.64 15.15 -1.07
N PRO A 151 10.58 14.76 -0.36
CA PRO A 151 9.68 13.71 -0.82
C PRO A 151 8.66 14.19 -1.85
N ALA A 152 8.03 13.23 -2.54
CA ALA A 152 6.72 13.47 -3.14
C ALA A 152 5.66 13.81 -2.06
N PRO A 153 4.62 14.61 -2.34
CA PRO A 153 3.69 15.09 -1.31
C PRO A 153 2.94 13.96 -0.60
N VAL A 154 2.53 12.93 -1.34
CA VAL A 154 2.02 11.68 -0.77
C VAL A 154 3.17 10.67 -0.77
N PHE A 155 4.05 10.82 0.21
CA PHE A 155 5.32 10.07 0.29
C PHE A 155 5.18 8.59 0.63
N GLN A 156 4.04 8.17 1.17
CA GLN A 156 3.66 6.76 1.28
C GLN A 156 2.83 6.43 0.04
N THR A 157 3.50 6.01 -1.03
CA THR A 157 2.90 5.93 -2.37
C THR A 157 1.70 4.98 -2.44
N TYR A 158 1.61 3.99 -1.54
CA TYR A 158 0.43 3.14 -1.36
C TYR A 158 -0.86 3.88 -0.94
N SER A 159 -0.76 5.15 -0.53
CA SER A 159 -1.89 6.00 -0.11
C SER A 159 -2.42 6.89 -1.25
N VAL A 160 -1.89 6.74 -2.46
CA VAL A 160 -2.29 7.53 -3.64
C VAL A 160 -3.55 6.91 -4.26
N TYR A 161 -4.70 7.18 -3.67
CA TYR A 161 -5.95 6.54 -4.08
C TYR A 161 -6.70 7.22 -5.22
N THR A 162 -6.24 8.39 -5.65
CA THR A 162 -6.95 9.21 -6.65
C THR A 162 -6.00 9.78 -7.70
N PRO A 163 -6.50 10.03 -8.93
CA PRO A 163 -5.70 10.63 -10.00
C PRO A 163 -5.11 11.98 -9.62
N THR A 164 -5.82 12.77 -8.81
CA THR A 164 -5.31 14.06 -8.33
C THR A 164 -4.08 13.89 -7.45
N LEU A 165 -4.06 12.89 -6.57
CA LEU A 165 -2.90 12.62 -5.72
C LEU A 165 -1.73 12.03 -6.53
N ASP A 166 -2.02 11.17 -7.51
CA ASP A 166 -1.01 10.60 -8.41
C ASP A 166 -0.37 11.70 -9.26
N LYS A 167 -1.19 12.56 -9.88
CA LYS A 167 -0.72 13.73 -10.62
C LYS A 167 0.16 14.63 -9.75
N LEU A 168 -0.24 14.90 -8.52
CA LEU A 168 0.56 15.70 -7.58
C LEU A 168 1.92 15.07 -7.30
N ASN A 169 1.97 13.74 -7.13
CA ASN A 169 3.21 13.00 -6.94
C ASN A 169 4.08 13.01 -8.21
N GLY A 170 3.51 12.73 -9.38
CA GLY A 170 4.20 12.75 -10.67
C GLY A 170 4.80 14.13 -11.01
N ASP A 171 4.00 15.19 -10.88
CA ASP A 171 4.44 16.58 -11.12
C ASP A 171 5.59 16.98 -10.17
N THR A 172 5.48 16.58 -8.89
CA THR A 172 6.52 16.87 -7.90
C THR A 172 7.80 16.11 -8.21
N LEU A 173 7.70 14.83 -8.61
CA LEU A 173 8.87 14.02 -8.89
C LEU A 173 9.63 14.51 -10.14
N ALA A 174 8.92 14.96 -11.17
CA ALA A 174 9.50 15.52 -12.39
C ALA A 174 10.44 16.73 -12.11
N SER A 175 10.11 17.54 -11.10
CA SER A 175 10.92 18.68 -10.63
C SER A 175 11.65 18.42 -9.29
N GLY A 176 11.66 17.15 -8.87
CA GLY A 176 11.82 16.74 -7.49
C GLY A 176 13.27 16.58 -7.00
N PRO A 177 13.54 15.60 -6.13
CA PRO A 177 14.86 15.40 -5.54
C PRO A 177 15.95 15.09 -6.57
N GLN A 178 17.21 15.17 -6.15
CA GLN A 178 18.33 14.73 -6.99
C GLN A 178 18.42 13.20 -7.06
N PHE A 179 17.95 12.52 -6.01
CA PHE A 179 18.00 11.06 -5.91
C PHE A 179 16.65 10.49 -5.49
N VAL A 180 16.34 9.29 -6.01
CA VAL A 180 15.32 8.41 -5.44
C VAL A 180 16.03 7.16 -4.94
N LEU A 181 15.90 6.88 -3.66
CA LEU A 181 16.39 5.66 -3.04
C LEU A 181 15.20 4.70 -2.92
N SER A 182 15.15 3.71 -3.81
CA SER A 182 14.02 2.78 -3.89
C SER A 182 14.38 1.44 -3.28
N ARG A 183 13.52 0.92 -2.40
CA ARG A 183 13.61 -0.46 -1.91
C ARG A 183 13.01 -1.38 -2.97
N ARG A 184 13.80 -2.31 -3.47
CA ARG A 184 13.37 -3.29 -4.44
C ARG A 184 12.30 -4.20 -3.84
N SER A 185 11.19 -4.36 -4.56
CA SER A 185 10.14 -5.30 -4.23
C SER A 185 10.68 -6.75 -4.31
N PRO A 186 10.28 -7.64 -3.39
CA PRO A 186 10.67 -9.05 -3.44
C PRO A 186 10.01 -9.83 -4.60
N THR A 187 9.04 -9.22 -5.29
CA THR A 187 8.28 -9.80 -6.41
C THR A 187 8.58 -9.07 -7.71
N SER A 188 8.42 -9.77 -8.83
CA SER A 188 8.46 -9.21 -10.18
C SER A 188 7.23 -9.72 -10.96
N PRO A 189 6.33 -8.83 -11.44
CA PRO A 189 6.30 -7.38 -11.25
C PRO A 189 6.21 -6.98 -9.79
N ALA A 190 6.69 -5.77 -9.47
CA ALA A 190 6.64 -5.25 -8.10
C ALA A 190 5.20 -5.14 -7.59
N THR A 191 4.97 -5.62 -6.36
CA THR A 191 3.68 -5.50 -5.68
C THR A 191 3.76 -4.60 -4.45
N GLY A 192 2.73 -3.79 -4.24
CA GLY A 192 2.52 -3.02 -3.02
C GLY A 192 1.57 -3.69 -2.03
N ILE A 193 0.95 -2.92 -1.15
CA ILE A 193 0.20 -3.45 0.00
C ILE A 193 -1.09 -4.16 -0.43
N ASN A 194 -1.23 -5.43 -0.02
CA ASN A 194 -2.29 -6.37 -0.41
C ASN A 194 -2.34 -6.56 -1.94
N ASP A 195 -1.22 -7.03 -2.48
CA ASP A 195 -1.08 -7.52 -3.87
C ASP A 195 -1.48 -6.51 -4.93
N ARG A 196 -1.33 -5.21 -4.63
CA ARG A 196 -1.58 -4.17 -5.62
C ARG A 196 -0.42 -4.12 -6.61
N LEU A 197 -0.73 -3.91 -7.88
CA LEU A 197 0.30 -3.78 -8.91
C LEU A 197 1.07 -2.47 -8.71
N GLY A 198 2.37 -2.53 -8.42
CA GLY A 198 3.16 -1.38 -7.98
C GLY A 198 3.15 -0.22 -8.98
N VAL A 199 3.40 -0.51 -10.26
CA VAL A 199 3.35 0.49 -11.35
C VAL A 199 1.95 1.08 -11.57
N GLN A 200 0.89 0.45 -11.06
CA GLN A 200 -0.48 0.91 -11.16
C GLN A 200 -0.96 1.68 -9.92
N GLU A 201 -0.33 1.51 -8.75
CA GLU A 201 -0.74 2.24 -7.55
C GLU A 201 -0.56 3.75 -7.70
N ASN A 202 0.53 4.16 -8.34
CA ASN A 202 0.90 5.56 -8.56
C ASN A 202 1.45 5.70 -10.00
N PRO A 203 0.58 5.58 -11.04
CA PRO A 203 1.00 5.47 -12.44
C PRO A 203 1.82 6.66 -12.95
N LEU A 204 1.34 7.88 -12.72
CA LEU A 204 2.02 9.09 -13.18
C LEU A 204 3.33 9.33 -12.43
N TYR A 205 3.41 8.95 -11.15
CA TYR A 205 4.68 8.91 -10.42
C TYR A 205 5.66 7.88 -11.01
N SER A 206 5.19 6.66 -11.29
CA SER A 206 6.03 5.60 -11.87
C SER A 206 6.57 6.02 -13.23
N LEU A 207 5.73 6.69 -14.03
CA LEU A 207 6.13 7.28 -15.29
C LEU A 207 7.13 8.42 -15.09
N ALA A 208 6.91 9.31 -14.13
CA ALA A 208 7.86 10.38 -13.81
C ALA A 208 9.21 9.85 -13.33
N LEU A 209 9.24 8.73 -12.59
CA LEU A 209 10.45 8.04 -12.17
C LEU A 209 11.19 7.48 -13.38
N LEU A 210 10.47 6.73 -14.22
CA LEU A 210 11.02 6.18 -15.47
C LEU A 210 11.61 7.28 -16.36
N CYS A 211 10.93 8.42 -16.49
CA CYS A 211 11.25 9.41 -17.49
C CYS A 211 12.24 10.48 -17.06
N ASN A 212 12.42 10.73 -15.76
CA ASN A 212 13.28 11.82 -15.28
C ASN A 212 14.50 11.36 -14.49
N TYR A 213 14.60 10.06 -14.22
CA TYR A 213 15.67 9.47 -13.45
C TYR A 213 16.23 8.25 -14.16
N THR A 214 17.53 8.03 -14.00
CA THR A 214 18.21 6.82 -14.45
C THR A 214 18.72 6.04 -13.26
N ARG A 215 18.63 4.71 -13.36
CA ARG A 215 19.21 3.80 -12.38
C ARG A 215 20.73 3.92 -12.42
N THR A 216 21.32 4.43 -11.34
CA THR A 216 22.77 4.56 -11.20
C THR A 216 23.39 3.28 -10.67
N ASP A 217 22.74 2.60 -9.72
CA ASP A 217 23.26 1.38 -9.09
C ASP A 217 22.12 0.58 -8.41
N ALA A 218 22.37 -0.70 -8.13
CA ALA A 218 21.46 -1.58 -7.39
C ALA A 218 22.24 -2.62 -6.58
N GLU A 219 21.97 -2.71 -5.27
CA GLU A 219 22.64 -3.64 -4.35
C GLU A 219 21.83 -3.82 -3.06
N ASN A 220 21.91 -5.01 -2.45
CA ASN A 220 21.29 -5.30 -1.14
C ASN A 220 19.79 -4.99 -1.08
N GLY A 221 19.07 -5.19 -2.19
CA GLY A 221 17.65 -4.88 -2.28
C GLY A 221 17.33 -3.38 -2.35
N TRP A 222 18.34 -2.54 -2.59
CA TRP A 222 18.20 -1.10 -2.82
C TRP A 222 18.56 -0.76 -4.25
N ILE A 223 17.89 0.26 -4.79
CA ILE A 223 18.13 0.82 -6.11
C ILE A 223 18.34 2.32 -5.92
N LEU A 224 19.43 2.85 -6.47
CA LEU A 224 19.69 4.29 -6.47
C LEU A 224 19.38 4.85 -7.86
N PHE A 225 18.45 5.79 -7.90
CA PHE A 225 18.14 6.57 -9.09
C PHE A 225 18.71 7.97 -8.96
N SER A 226 19.29 8.49 -10.04
CA SER A 226 19.76 9.87 -10.13
C SER A 226 18.96 10.62 -11.18
N ARG A 227 18.55 11.85 -10.86
CA ARG A 227 17.81 12.71 -11.77
C ARG A 227 18.73 13.16 -12.91
N ASN A 228 18.30 12.93 -14.15
CA ASN A 228 19.04 13.31 -15.37
C ASN A 228 18.20 14.10 -16.38
N GLY A 229 16.96 14.44 -16.03
CA GLY A 229 16.04 15.19 -16.89
C GLY A 229 15.18 14.26 -17.76
N SER A 230 14.19 14.85 -18.42
CA SER A 230 13.21 14.08 -19.19
C SER A 230 13.86 13.44 -20.41
N HIS A 231 13.77 12.12 -20.51
CA HIS A 231 14.27 11.32 -21.64
C HIS A 231 13.18 10.44 -22.29
N CYS A 232 11.93 10.66 -21.91
CA CYS A 232 10.77 10.04 -22.54
C CYS A 232 10.18 10.90 -23.66
N GLY A 233 9.63 10.24 -24.68
CA GLY A 233 8.77 10.86 -25.69
C GLY A 233 7.30 10.99 -25.24
N PRO A 234 6.43 11.56 -26.08
CA PRO A 234 4.99 11.57 -25.83
C PRO A 234 4.39 10.17 -25.90
N LEU A 235 3.27 9.96 -25.21
CA LEU A 235 2.45 8.75 -25.33
C LEU A 235 1.73 8.73 -26.68
N ALA A 236 2.03 7.74 -27.52
CA ALA A 236 1.34 7.49 -28.78
C ALA A 236 0.25 6.43 -28.59
N PRO A 237 -1.01 6.67 -29.00
CA PRO A 237 -2.05 5.65 -28.97
C PRO A 237 -1.68 4.45 -29.85
N LEU A 238 -1.88 3.24 -29.35
CA LEU A 238 -1.52 2.00 -30.04
C LEU A 238 -2.74 1.14 -30.40
N ALA A 239 -3.63 0.92 -29.43
CA ALA A 239 -4.86 0.15 -29.62
C ALA A 239 -5.91 0.48 -28.56
N GLU A 240 -7.19 0.25 -28.87
CA GLU A 240 -8.30 0.30 -27.90
C GLU A 240 -9.12 -1.00 -28.01
N VAL A 241 -9.38 -1.66 -26.88
CA VAL A 241 -10.13 -2.92 -26.82
C VAL A 241 -11.16 -2.86 -25.69
N THR A 242 -12.38 -3.33 -25.94
CA THR A 242 -13.37 -3.55 -24.88
C THR A 242 -13.26 -4.98 -24.40
N VAL A 243 -13.17 -5.16 -23.09
CA VAL A 243 -13.00 -6.45 -22.43
C VAL A 243 -14.07 -6.65 -21.36
N HIS A 244 -14.45 -7.90 -21.18
CA HIS A 244 -15.36 -8.38 -20.15
C HIS A 244 -14.63 -9.36 -19.22
N ASP A 245 -15.31 -9.77 -18.15
CA ASP A 245 -14.80 -10.75 -17.19
C ASP A 245 -14.43 -12.07 -17.87
N GLY A 246 -13.22 -12.57 -17.58
CA GLY A 246 -12.66 -13.77 -18.22
C GLY A 246 -12.04 -13.55 -19.60
N ASP A 247 -12.23 -12.39 -20.24
CA ASP A 247 -11.53 -12.06 -21.48
C ASP A 247 -10.03 -11.91 -21.20
N VAL A 248 -9.22 -12.47 -22.10
CA VAL A 248 -7.76 -12.32 -22.10
C VAL A 248 -7.35 -11.70 -23.43
N VAL A 249 -6.68 -10.55 -23.36
CA VAL A 249 -6.22 -9.79 -24.52
C VAL A 249 -4.70 -9.78 -24.55
N ASN A 250 -4.12 -9.90 -25.74
CA ASN A 250 -2.67 -9.76 -25.91
C ASN A 250 -2.25 -8.31 -25.69
N VAL A 251 -1.24 -8.12 -24.85
CA VAL A 251 -0.53 -6.84 -24.74
C VAL A 251 0.27 -6.64 -26.03
N PRO A 252 0.12 -5.50 -26.73
CA PRO A 252 0.93 -5.23 -27.91
C PRO A 252 2.42 -5.27 -27.59
N ALA A 253 3.22 -5.90 -28.45
CA ALA A 253 4.67 -5.91 -28.28
C ALA A 253 5.24 -4.50 -28.55
N PRO A 254 6.30 -4.08 -27.82
CA PRO A 254 7.03 -2.85 -28.15
C PRO A 254 7.58 -2.90 -29.58
N SER A 255 7.47 -1.80 -30.31
CA SER A 255 7.94 -1.68 -31.70
C SER A 255 9.47 -1.66 -31.83
N ALA A 256 10.18 -1.33 -30.75
CA ALA A 256 11.64 -1.33 -30.66
C ALA A 256 12.12 -1.50 -29.20
N PRO A 257 13.40 -1.86 -28.95
CA PRO A 257 13.93 -2.12 -27.61
C PRO A 257 13.84 -0.96 -26.61
N GLY A 258 13.80 0.29 -27.09
CA GLY A 258 13.67 1.50 -26.26
C GLY A 258 12.22 1.99 -26.11
N MET A 259 11.23 1.13 -26.36
CA MET A 259 9.82 1.50 -26.25
C MET A 259 9.19 0.84 -25.02
N ALA A 260 8.40 1.61 -24.28
CA ALA A 260 7.52 1.14 -23.22
C ALA A 260 6.09 1.00 -23.76
N VAL A 261 5.36 0.00 -23.28
CA VAL A 261 3.92 -0.15 -23.55
C VAL A 261 3.17 0.08 -22.25
N LEU A 262 2.17 0.96 -22.33
CA LEU A 262 1.33 1.35 -21.20
C LEU A 262 -0.13 1.02 -21.50
N VAL A 263 -0.92 0.85 -20.46
CA VAL A 263 -2.37 0.67 -20.57
C VAL A 263 -3.11 1.57 -19.60
N GLY A 264 -4.16 2.23 -20.08
CA GLY A 264 -5.20 2.82 -19.23
C GLY A 264 -6.45 1.94 -19.24
N ILE A 265 -7.03 1.69 -18.08
CA ILE A 265 -8.22 0.85 -17.87
C ILE A 265 -9.41 1.74 -17.53
N GLY A 266 -10.25 2.02 -18.53
CA GLY A 266 -11.55 2.65 -18.36
C GLY A 266 -12.57 1.68 -17.78
N LEU A 267 -12.55 1.49 -16.45
CA LEU A 267 -13.50 0.63 -15.73
C LEU A 267 -14.94 1.15 -15.89
N LYS A 268 -15.90 0.23 -16.04
CA LYS A 268 -17.34 0.53 -16.08
C LYS A 268 -18.04 -0.03 -14.83
N PRO A 269 -17.89 0.60 -13.65
CA PRO A 269 -18.46 0.08 -12.41
C PRO A 269 -19.99 0.14 -12.42
N THR A 270 -20.61 -0.95 -11.98
CA THR A 270 -22.06 -1.04 -11.73
C THR A 270 -22.45 -0.24 -10.47
N VAL A 271 -23.76 -0.03 -10.26
CA VAL A 271 -24.26 0.59 -9.01
C VAL A 271 -23.83 -0.22 -7.77
N LEU A 272 -23.83 -1.55 -7.90
CA LEU A 272 -23.46 -2.46 -6.83
C LEU A 272 -21.94 -2.42 -6.55
N ASP A 273 -21.11 -2.22 -7.58
CA ASP A 273 -19.67 -1.95 -7.40
C ASP A 273 -19.46 -0.67 -6.61
N ARG A 274 -20.16 0.42 -6.93
CA ARG A 274 -20.02 1.69 -6.20
C ARG A 274 -20.41 1.58 -4.72
N ALA A 275 -21.41 0.76 -4.41
CA ALA A 275 -21.85 0.52 -3.04
C ALA A 275 -20.82 -0.31 -2.23
N PHE A 276 -20.23 -1.35 -2.82
CA PHE A 276 -19.36 -2.31 -2.13
C PHE A 276 -17.85 -2.10 -2.33
N MET A 277 -17.46 -1.13 -3.15
CA MET A 277 -16.09 -0.59 -3.21
C MET A 277 -15.92 0.67 -2.37
N GLY A 278 -17.02 1.18 -1.80
CA GLY A 278 -17.08 2.43 -1.06
C GLY A 278 -16.62 2.33 0.40
N ALA A 279 -16.68 3.48 1.08
CA ALA A 279 -16.01 3.73 2.36
C ALA A 279 -16.58 3.02 3.60
N VAL A 280 -17.61 2.19 3.46
CA VAL A 280 -18.28 1.53 4.61
C VAL A 280 -17.76 0.10 4.79
N VAL A 281 -17.73 -0.70 3.72
CA VAL A 281 -17.15 -2.05 3.71
C VAL A 281 -16.63 -2.37 2.28
N PRO A 282 -15.33 -2.24 2.00
CA PRO A 282 -14.76 -2.58 0.70
C PRO A 282 -14.67 -4.10 0.54
N LEU A 283 -15.80 -4.74 0.23
CA LEU A 283 -15.91 -6.20 0.09
C LEU A 283 -15.36 -6.74 -1.22
N THR A 284 -15.23 -5.87 -2.22
CA THR A 284 -14.72 -6.20 -3.55
C THR A 284 -13.72 -5.16 -3.99
N ALA A 285 -12.73 -5.57 -4.78
CA ALA A 285 -11.83 -4.66 -5.48
C ALA A 285 -11.68 -5.15 -6.92
N PHE A 286 -11.53 -4.23 -7.86
CA PHE A 286 -11.16 -4.60 -9.23
C PHE A 286 -9.73 -5.15 -9.25
N THR A 287 -9.50 -6.09 -10.14
CA THR A 287 -8.19 -6.68 -10.40
C THR A 287 -7.83 -6.56 -11.87
N VAL A 288 -6.53 -6.54 -12.14
CA VAL A 288 -5.96 -6.77 -13.45
C VAL A 288 -5.28 -8.14 -13.42
N VAL A 289 -5.49 -8.94 -14.46
CA VAL A 289 -4.85 -10.24 -14.60
C VAL A 289 -3.76 -10.10 -15.65
N LEU A 290 -2.50 -10.23 -15.26
CA LEU A 290 -1.36 -10.20 -16.17
C LEU A 290 -0.74 -11.59 -16.22
N ASP A 291 -0.71 -12.19 -17.41
CA ASP A 291 -0.14 -13.54 -17.61
C ASP A 291 -0.68 -14.59 -16.63
N GLY A 292 -1.99 -14.52 -16.36
CA GLY A 292 -2.71 -15.40 -15.45
C GLY A 292 -2.59 -15.04 -13.97
N MET A 293 -1.75 -14.08 -13.60
CA MET A 293 -1.58 -13.60 -12.23
C MET A 293 -2.47 -12.39 -11.95
N SER A 294 -3.25 -12.45 -10.87
CA SER A 294 -4.19 -11.39 -10.49
C SER A 294 -3.55 -10.39 -9.54
N TYR A 295 -3.63 -9.11 -9.88
CA TYR A 295 -3.17 -7.99 -9.06
C TYR A 295 -4.33 -7.06 -8.75
N ARG A 296 -4.37 -6.51 -7.54
CA ARG A 296 -5.40 -5.55 -7.15
C ARG A 296 -5.13 -4.19 -7.80
N LEU A 297 -6.20 -3.55 -8.26
CA LEU A 297 -6.16 -2.19 -8.81
C LEU A 297 -6.53 -1.15 -7.75
N ILE A 298 -5.91 0.02 -7.86
CA ILE A 298 -6.48 1.27 -7.36
C ILE A 298 -7.46 1.77 -8.42
N SER A 299 -8.76 1.49 -8.22
CA SER A 299 -9.81 1.83 -9.19
C SER A 299 -9.83 3.31 -9.58
N GLY A 300 -9.47 4.20 -8.66
CA GLY A 300 -9.35 5.65 -8.92
C GLY A 300 -8.31 5.96 -10.00
N ASN A 301 -7.18 5.26 -9.99
CA ASN A 301 -6.06 5.48 -10.90
C ASN A 301 -6.09 4.54 -12.11
N ALA A 302 -7.07 3.64 -12.21
CA ALA A 302 -7.10 2.60 -13.23
C ALA A 302 -7.07 3.16 -14.66
N ALA A 303 -7.66 4.34 -14.88
CA ALA A 303 -7.69 4.99 -16.19
C ALA A 303 -6.37 5.68 -16.56
N GLU A 304 -5.50 5.95 -15.60
CA GLU A 304 -4.18 6.54 -15.86
C GLU A 304 -3.27 5.49 -16.51
N PRO A 305 -2.52 5.81 -17.58
CA PRO A 305 -1.64 4.86 -18.23
C PRO A 305 -0.54 4.36 -17.30
N PHE A 306 -0.49 3.05 -17.05
CA PHE A 306 0.58 2.39 -16.29
C PHE A 306 1.33 1.37 -17.16
N LEU A 307 2.57 1.06 -16.77
CA LEU A 307 3.43 0.14 -17.53
C LEU A 307 2.86 -1.28 -17.55
N VAL A 308 2.86 -1.89 -18.73
CA VAL A 308 2.61 -3.32 -18.94
C VAL A 308 3.74 -4.01 -19.70
N ALA A 309 4.57 -3.25 -20.42
CA ALA A 309 5.88 -3.70 -20.89
C ALA A 309 6.90 -2.56 -20.72
N SER A 310 7.99 -2.85 -20.04
CA SER A 310 9.03 -1.87 -19.70
C SER A 310 10.24 -2.02 -20.62
N PRO A 311 10.97 -0.93 -20.93
CA PRO A 311 12.23 -1.01 -21.66
C PRO A 311 13.31 -1.62 -20.76
N ALA A 312 14.39 -2.12 -21.36
CA ALA A 312 15.51 -2.74 -20.63
C ALA A 312 16.18 -1.81 -19.59
N SER A 313 16.04 -0.48 -19.72
CA SER A 313 16.52 0.49 -18.72
C SER A 313 15.82 0.36 -17.36
N ALA A 314 14.64 -0.26 -17.31
CA ALA A 314 13.88 -0.53 -16.10
C ALA A 314 14.17 -1.90 -15.47
N ASP A 315 14.96 -2.77 -16.12
CA ASP A 315 15.25 -4.12 -15.64
C ASP A 315 15.84 -4.10 -14.23
N GLY A 316 15.45 -5.05 -13.39
CA GLY A 316 15.89 -5.16 -12.00
C GLY A 316 15.34 -4.08 -11.06
N THR A 317 14.39 -3.26 -11.51
CA THR A 317 13.76 -2.21 -10.70
C THR A 317 12.29 -2.50 -10.37
N ASN A 318 11.68 -1.66 -9.53
CA ASN A 318 10.23 -1.74 -9.27
C ASN A 318 9.36 -1.34 -10.47
N LEU A 319 9.97 -0.81 -11.54
CA LEU A 319 9.31 -0.47 -12.80
C LEU A 319 9.35 -1.62 -13.80
N GLU A 320 10.08 -2.71 -13.51
CA GLU A 320 10.17 -3.88 -14.38
C GLU A 320 8.82 -4.61 -14.46
N ILE A 321 8.26 -4.69 -15.67
CA ILE A 321 7.06 -5.46 -15.99
C ILE A 321 7.09 -5.83 -17.48
N ASN A 322 6.72 -7.06 -17.81
CA ASN A 322 6.73 -7.58 -19.19
C ASN A 322 5.55 -8.51 -19.42
N ALA A 323 4.34 -7.97 -19.26
CA ALA A 323 3.10 -8.71 -19.43
C ALA A 323 2.83 -8.99 -20.91
N ARG A 324 2.48 -10.23 -21.24
CA ARG A 324 2.11 -10.64 -22.62
C ARG A 324 0.60 -10.63 -22.84
N THR A 325 -0.14 -10.83 -21.75
CA THR A 325 -1.58 -10.89 -21.74
C THR A 325 -2.13 -10.05 -20.60
N ILE A 326 -3.30 -9.47 -20.82
CA ILE A 326 -4.02 -8.68 -19.84
C ILE A 326 -5.50 -9.04 -19.86
N GLY A 327 -6.07 -9.19 -18.66
CA GLY A 327 -7.50 -9.33 -18.42
C GLY A 327 -7.93 -8.45 -17.24
N ILE A 328 -9.23 -8.42 -16.98
CA ILE A 328 -9.81 -7.71 -15.85
C ILE A 328 -10.65 -8.65 -15.00
N GLY A 329 -10.79 -8.33 -13.71
CA GLY A 329 -11.59 -9.14 -12.81
C GLY A 329 -11.95 -8.40 -11.51
N ARG A 330 -12.39 -9.18 -10.52
CA ARG A 330 -12.59 -8.74 -9.13
C ARG A 330 -12.05 -9.77 -8.16
N THR A 331 -11.68 -9.32 -6.97
CA THR A 331 -11.24 -10.20 -5.88
C THR A 331 -12.35 -11.16 -5.41
N ARG A 332 -13.61 -10.72 -5.46
CA ARG A 332 -14.81 -11.51 -5.11
C ARG A 332 -16.01 -11.01 -5.92
N SER A 333 -16.94 -11.91 -6.24
CA SER A 333 -18.26 -11.56 -6.76
C SER A 333 -19.30 -11.69 -5.65
N LEU A 334 -20.15 -10.67 -5.52
CA LEU A 334 -21.29 -10.66 -4.58
C LEU A 334 -22.63 -10.80 -5.31
N GLY A 335 -22.65 -11.50 -6.45
CA GLY A 335 -23.81 -11.54 -7.35
C GLY A 335 -23.89 -10.34 -8.30
N GLN A 336 -22.80 -9.56 -8.40
CA GLN A 336 -22.64 -8.52 -9.41
C GLN A 336 -22.44 -9.18 -10.79
N GLY A 337 -22.92 -8.54 -11.86
CA GLY A 337 -22.57 -8.94 -13.23
C GLY A 337 -21.06 -8.87 -13.50
N GLY A 338 -20.61 -9.51 -14.58
CA GLY A 338 -19.20 -9.52 -14.99
C GLY A 338 -18.61 -8.11 -15.07
N VAL A 339 -17.30 -7.99 -14.80
CA VAL A 339 -16.57 -6.73 -15.01
C VAL A 339 -16.58 -6.40 -16.50
N ALA A 340 -16.70 -5.12 -16.84
CA ALA A 340 -16.40 -4.63 -18.17
C ALA A 340 -15.46 -3.43 -18.07
N ALA A 341 -14.51 -3.34 -18.99
CA ALA A 341 -13.64 -2.18 -19.11
C ALA A 341 -13.26 -1.91 -20.57
N ARG A 342 -12.72 -0.72 -20.79
CA ARG A 342 -12.08 -0.34 -22.04
C ARG A 342 -10.59 -0.18 -21.78
N LEU A 343 -9.78 -1.01 -22.41
CA LEU A 343 -8.33 -0.93 -22.38
C LEU A 343 -7.86 0.00 -23.49
N ARG A 344 -7.02 0.97 -23.15
CA ARG A 344 -6.34 1.86 -24.11
C ARG A 344 -4.84 1.64 -23.97
N PHE A 345 -4.24 1.07 -25.00
CA PHE A 345 -2.80 0.85 -25.06
C PHE A 345 -2.12 2.07 -25.67
N TYR A 346 -0.98 2.40 -25.11
CA TYR A 346 -0.09 3.45 -25.56
C TYR A 346 1.31 2.91 -25.69
N GLU A 347 2.08 3.53 -26.55
CA GLU A 347 3.52 3.30 -26.67
C GLU A 347 4.27 4.59 -26.38
N MET A 348 5.44 4.49 -25.75
CA MET A 348 6.27 5.64 -25.41
C MET A 348 7.74 5.29 -25.59
N ARG A 349 8.48 6.17 -26.26
CA ARG A 349 9.94 6.04 -26.36
C ARG A 349 10.60 6.42 -25.04
N VAL A 350 11.58 5.64 -24.60
CA VAL A 350 12.47 5.91 -23.47
C VAL A 350 13.90 5.90 -24.00
N GLN A 351 14.56 7.06 -23.97
CA GLN A 351 15.95 7.18 -24.41
C GLN A 351 16.88 6.71 -23.29
N SER A 352 17.89 5.92 -23.66
CA SER A 352 18.89 5.38 -22.73
C SER A 352 19.93 6.40 -22.31
#